data_AF-A0A7W7ALC7-F1
#
_entry.id   AF-A0A7W7ALC7-F1
#
_cell.length_a   1.000
_cell.length_b   1.000
_cell.length_c   1.000
_cell.angle_alpha   90.00
_cell.angle_beta   90.00
_cell.angle_gamma   90.00
#
_symmetry.space_group_name_H-M   'P 1'
#
loop_
_entity.id
_entity.type
_entity.pdbx_description
1 polymer ?
#
loop_
_entity_poly.entity_id
_entity_poly.type
_entity_poly.pdbx_seq_one_letter_code
_entity_poly.pdbx_strand_id
1 'polypeptide(L)'
;MADITDLPVMTRDDAVSIGFAGFNDVPHKPVEIPDGAFTITAKTSEGRRITFSFMGKGYDGPARFVDIQFHDRGTVIPNADNGVSPTFNAFAITRGGRHIIDSRPLDEDEKPSIVVVLMDKAGDEPSRPNRTSAPNKDRVLADLLDRAATVISDPHDNILADHSDLVDTLTAEAARRRR
;
A
#
# COMPACT_ATOMS: atom_id res chain seq x y z
N MET A 1 -28.76 2.32 -23.43
CA MET A 1 -27.98 2.14 -22.19
C MET A 1 -27.40 3.48 -21.85
N ALA A 2 -27.51 3.94 -20.61
CA ALA A 2 -26.76 5.11 -20.15
C ALA A 2 -25.26 4.79 -20.23
N ASP A 3 -24.48 5.72 -20.78
CA ASP A 3 -23.02 5.64 -20.77
C ASP A 3 -22.56 5.77 -19.31
N ILE A 4 -21.46 5.11 -18.93
CA ILE A 4 -20.85 5.36 -17.63
C ILE A 4 -20.38 6.82 -17.52
N THR A 5 -20.21 7.55 -18.63
CA THR A 5 -20.00 9.00 -18.62
C THR A 5 -21.23 9.79 -18.14
N ASP A 6 -22.44 9.19 -18.14
CA ASP A 6 -23.70 9.86 -17.79
C ASP A 6 -24.01 9.90 -16.29
N LEU A 7 -23.35 9.07 -15.46
CA LEU A 7 -23.54 9.19 -13.99
C LEU A 7 -22.80 10.44 -13.48
N PRO A 8 -23.25 11.12 -12.41
CA PRO A 8 -22.55 12.30 -11.91
C PRO A 8 -21.11 11.95 -11.52
N VAL A 9 -20.13 12.65 -12.09
CA VAL A 9 -18.79 12.73 -11.51
C VAL A 9 -18.85 13.84 -10.47
N MET A 10 -18.59 13.49 -9.22
CA MET A 10 -18.71 14.39 -8.08
C MET A 10 -17.33 14.85 -7.59
N THR A 11 -17.27 15.98 -6.90
CA THR A 11 -16.08 16.33 -6.13
C THR A 11 -15.94 15.41 -4.92
N ARG A 12 -14.77 15.41 -4.28
CA ARG A 12 -14.56 14.69 -3.01
C ARG A 12 -15.58 15.13 -1.96
N ASP A 13 -15.79 16.44 -1.83
CA ASP A 13 -16.64 17.00 -0.78
C ASP A 13 -18.12 16.67 -1.03
N ASP A 14 -18.56 16.68 -2.29
CA ASP A 14 -19.91 16.23 -2.66
C ASP A 14 -20.12 14.75 -2.31
N ALA A 15 -19.17 13.87 -2.65
CA ALA A 15 -19.26 12.44 -2.33
C ALA A 15 -19.30 12.19 -0.81
N VAL A 16 -18.49 12.92 -0.05
CA VAL A 16 -18.50 12.86 1.42
C VAL A 16 -19.84 13.34 1.98
N SER A 17 -20.42 14.40 1.42
CA SER A 17 -21.69 14.98 1.91
C SER A 17 -22.87 14.01 1.83
N ILE A 18 -22.81 13.03 0.93
CA ILE A 18 -23.84 12.00 0.74
C ILE A 18 -23.45 10.63 1.32
N GLY A 19 -22.37 10.56 2.12
CA GLY A 19 -22.01 9.37 2.91
C GLY A 19 -20.97 8.43 2.30
N PHE A 20 -20.34 8.78 1.17
CA PHE A 20 -19.18 8.02 0.67
C PHE A 20 -17.89 8.43 1.40
N ALA A 21 -16.89 7.54 1.37
CA ALA A 21 -15.56 7.86 1.87
C ALA A 21 -14.87 8.88 0.94
N GLY A 22 -14.28 9.91 1.52
CA GLY A 22 -13.44 10.86 0.78
C GLY A 22 -12.03 10.30 0.62
N PHE A 23 -11.61 10.00 -0.61
CA PHE A 23 -10.27 9.50 -0.90
C PHE A 23 -9.57 10.33 -1.98
N ASN A 24 -8.49 11.03 -1.61
CA ASN A 24 -7.79 12.01 -2.45
C ASN A 24 -8.70 13.12 -3.02
N ASP A 25 -8.09 14.23 -3.44
CA ASP A 25 -8.80 15.33 -4.09
C ASP A 25 -8.84 15.10 -5.60
N VAL A 26 -9.59 14.09 -6.01
CA VAL A 26 -9.77 13.67 -7.41
C VAL A 26 -11.25 13.51 -7.74
N PRO A 27 -11.67 13.54 -9.01
CA PRO A 27 -13.07 13.32 -9.37
C PRO A 27 -13.56 11.92 -8.95
N HIS A 28 -14.75 11.85 -8.32
CA HIS A 28 -15.35 10.64 -7.77
C HIS A 28 -16.52 10.15 -8.61
N LYS A 29 -16.63 8.82 -8.75
CA LYS A 29 -17.78 8.16 -9.36
C LYS A 29 -18.50 7.32 -8.31
N PRO A 30 -19.44 7.89 -7.54
CA PRO A 30 -20.21 7.13 -6.57
C PRO A 30 -21.13 6.14 -7.30
N VAL A 31 -21.12 4.88 -6.87
CA VAL A 31 -22.01 3.85 -7.37
C VAL A 31 -22.63 3.14 -6.18
N GLU A 32 -23.94 3.25 -6.04
CA GLU A 32 -24.71 2.41 -5.12
C GLU A 32 -24.85 1.01 -5.71
N ILE A 33 -24.54 -0.01 -4.91
CA ILE A 33 -24.60 -1.40 -5.33
C ILE A 33 -25.98 -1.95 -4.94
N PRO A 34 -26.78 -2.46 -5.89
CA PRO A 34 -28.06 -3.09 -5.55
C PRO A 34 -27.83 -4.40 -4.77
N ASP A 35 -28.88 -4.86 -4.08
CA ASP A 35 -28.88 -6.21 -3.51
C ASP A 35 -28.72 -7.28 -4.61
N GLY A 36 -28.05 -8.38 -4.25
CA GLY A 36 -27.70 -9.46 -5.15
C GLY A 36 -26.29 -9.36 -5.73
N ALA A 37 -25.96 -10.28 -6.64
CA ALA A 37 -24.66 -10.28 -7.31
C ALA A 37 -24.54 -9.10 -8.28
N PHE A 38 -23.50 -8.27 -8.13
CA PHE A 38 -23.28 -7.12 -8.99
C PHE A 38 -21.79 -6.87 -9.24
N THR A 39 -21.44 -6.47 -10.45
CA THR A 39 -20.04 -6.21 -10.82
C THR A 39 -19.81 -4.77 -11.29
N ILE A 40 -18.72 -4.16 -10.86
CA ILE A 40 -18.18 -2.92 -11.45
C ILE A 40 -16.86 -3.26 -12.14
N THR A 41 -16.69 -2.83 -13.38
CA THR A 41 -15.44 -3.04 -14.13
C THR A 41 -14.89 -1.71 -14.63
N ALA A 42 -13.58 -1.55 -14.57
CA ALA A 42 -12.86 -0.40 -15.11
C ALA A 42 -11.78 -0.86 -16.11
N LYS A 43 -11.52 -0.01 -17.11
CA LYS A 43 -10.43 -0.17 -18.07
C LYS A 43 -9.67 1.14 -18.19
N THR A 44 -8.35 1.11 -18.02
CA THR A 44 -7.50 2.31 -18.21
C THR A 44 -7.30 2.61 -19.71
N SER A 45 -6.80 3.80 -20.02
CA SER A 45 -6.39 4.17 -21.38
C SER A 45 -5.31 3.23 -21.96
N GLU A 46 -4.49 2.64 -21.10
CA GLU A 46 -3.49 1.62 -21.46
C GLU A 46 -4.07 0.20 -21.61
N GLY A 47 -5.39 0.06 -21.48
CA GLY A 47 -6.10 -1.21 -21.63
C GLY A 47 -6.03 -2.13 -20.42
N ARG A 48 -5.51 -1.67 -19.26
CA ARG A 48 -5.46 -2.47 -18.03
C ARG A 48 -6.86 -2.57 -17.43
N ARG A 49 -7.30 -3.76 -17.04
CA ARG A 49 -8.68 -4.05 -16.62
C ARG A 49 -8.77 -4.61 -15.21
N ILE A 50 -9.74 -4.13 -14.44
CA ILE A 50 -10.06 -4.62 -13.10
C ILE A 50 -11.57 -4.77 -12.95
N THR A 51 -12.00 -5.84 -12.28
CA THR A 51 -13.40 -6.10 -11.93
C THR A 51 -13.55 -6.29 -10.44
N PHE A 52 -14.53 -5.62 -9.85
CA PHE A 52 -15.01 -5.81 -8.49
C PHE A 52 -16.33 -6.57 -8.57
N SER A 53 -16.43 -7.72 -7.90
CA SER A 53 -17.63 -8.55 -7.82
C SER A 53 -18.17 -8.51 -6.41
N PHE A 54 -19.29 -7.83 -6.23
CA PHE A 54 -19.99 -7.70 -4.96
C PHE A 54 -20.97 -8.85 -4.79
N MET A 55 -20.80 -9.61 -3.71
CA MET A 55 -21.53 -10.85 -3.49
C MET A 55 -22.07 -10.92 -2.05
N GLY A 56 -23.29 -11.44 -1.89
CA GLY A 56 -23.86 -11.75 -0.59
C GLY A 56 -23.38 -13.11 -0.06
N LYS A 57 -23.74 -13.43 1.20
CA LYS A 57 -23.61 -14.81 1.73
C LYS A 57 -24.55 -15.80 1.01
N GLY A 58 -25.57 -15.29 0.32
CA GLY A 58 -26.43 -15.96 -0.65
C GLY A 58 -26.72 -14.99 -1.81
N TYR A 59 -27.43 -15.45 -2.86
CA TYR A 59 -27.55 -14.71 -4.12
C TYR A 59 -28.51 -13.50 -4.09
N ASP A 60 -29.36 -13.34 -3.07
CA ASP A 60 -30.46 -12.36 -3.07
C ASP A 60 -30.37 -11.30 -1.94
N GLY A 61 -29.19 -11.11 -1.33
CA GLY A 61 -29.00 -10.19 -0.21
C GLY A 61 -27.94 -9.11 -0.45
N PRO A 62 -27.77 -8.18 0.51
CA PRO A 62 -26.74 -7.14 0.41
C PRO A 62 -25.35 -7.78 0.35
N ALA A 63 -24.46 -7.15 -0.41
CA ALA A 63 -23.08 -7.57 -0.53
C ALA A 63 -22.41 -7.67 0.85
N ARG A 64 -21.72 -8.79 1.10
CA ARG A 64 -20.99 -9.05 2.35
C ARG A 64 -19.49 -9.20 2.13
N PHE A 65 -19.07 -9.43 0.89
CA PHE A 65 -17.69 -9.44 0.48
C PHE A 65 -17.57 -8.94 -0.96
N VAL A 66 -16.34 -8.59 -1.35
CA VAL A 66 -15.99 -8.17 -2.70
C VAL A 66 -14.83 -9.03 -3.19
N ASP A 67 -15.04 -9.72 -4.30
CA ASP A 67 -13.96 -10.38 -5.02
C ASP A 67 -13.38 -9.39 -6.02
N ILE A 68 -12.05 -9.35 -6.10
CA ILE A 68 -11.34 -8.46 -7.02
C ILE A 68 -10.61 -9.33 -8.03
N GLN A 69 -10.94 -9.17 -9.30
CA GLN A 69 -10.28 -9.87 -10.39
C GLN A 69 -9.50 -8.89 -11.28
N PHE A 70 -8.23 -9.21 -11.49
CA PHE A 70 -7.39 -8.54 -12.47
C PHE A 70 -7.23 -9.44 -13.70
N HIS A 71 -7.35 -8.85 -14.90
CA HIS A 71 -7.46 -9.63 -16.15
C HIS A 71 -6.14 -9.77 -16.93
N ASP A 72 -5.11 -8.99 -16.57
CA ASP A 72 -3.94 -8.79 -17.45
C ASP A 72 -2.61 -9.29 -16.87
N ARG A 73 -2.60 -9.97 -15.71
CA ARG A 73 -1.36 -10.59 -15.18
C ARG A 73 -1.20 -12.00 -15.72
N GLY A 74 -0.07 -12.26 -16.37
CA GLY A 74 0.27 -13.58 -16.92
C GLY A 74 0.61 -14.65 -15.88
N THR A 75 0.43 -14.39 -14.57
CA THR A 75 0.66 -15.36 -13.50
C THR A 75 -0.64 -15.78 -12.86
N VAL A 76 -0.80 -17.08 -12.63
CA VAL A 76 -1.99 -17.69 -12.06
C VAL A 76 -1.61 -18.65 -10.94
N ILE A 77 -2.54 -18.91 -10.03
CA ILE A 77 -2.44 -19.97 -9.01
C ILE A 77 -3.59 -20.98 -9.21
N PRO A 78 -3.43 -22.26 -8.84
CA PRO A 78 -4.55 -23.20 -8.78
C PRO A 78 -5.67 -22.69 -7.87
N ASN A 79 -6.93 -22.95 -8.21
CA ASN A 79 -8.09 -22.61 -7.39
C ASN A 79 -8.89 -23.86 -6.97
N ALA A 80 -9.93 -23.65 -6.16
CA ALA A 80 -10.71 -24.73 -5.54
C ALA A 80 -11.48 -25.61 -6.55
N ASP A 81 -11.75 -25.11 -7.75
CA ASP A 81 -12.54 -25.79 -8.78
C ASP A 81 -11.66 -26.49 -9.83
N ASN A 82 -10.42 -26.88 -9.47
CA ASN A 82 -9.38 -27.38 -10.38
C ASN A 82 -9.04 -26.43 -11.54
N GLY A 83 -9.46 -25.17 -11.46
CA GLY A 83 -9.11 -24.11 -12.39
C GLY A 83 -7.89 -23.33 -11.93
N VAL A 84 -7.70 -22.16 -12.55
CA VAL A 84 -6.66 -21.21 -12.16
C VAL A 84 -7.25 -19.84 -11.88
N SER A 85 -6.68 -19.13 -10.91
CA SER A 85 -7.03 -17.75 -10.58
C SER A 85 -5.87 -16.83 -10.93
N PRO A 86 -6.12 -15.66 -11.55
CA PRO A 86 -5.09 -14.66 -11.75
C PRO A 86 -4.54 -14.19 -10.40
N THR A 87 -3.24 -13.92 -10.35
CA THR A 87 -2.63 -13.27 -9.18
C THR A 87 -2.49 -11.77 -9.40
N PHE A 88 -2.32 -11.01 -8.31
CA PHE A 88 -1.97 -9.60 -8.35
C PHE A 88 -1.04 -9.27 -7.18
N ASN A 89 -0.24 -8.22 -7.34
CA ASN A 89 0.48 -7.63 -6.22
C ASN A 89 -0.50 -6.71 -5.49
N ALA A 90 -0.69 -6.92 -4.19
CA ALA A 90 -1.43 -6.01 -3.34
C ALA A 90 -0.59 -5.63 -2.12
N PHE A 91 -0.91 -4.48 -1.53
CA PHE A 91 -0.48 -4.15 -0.18
C PHE A 91 -1.58 -3.40 0.53
N ALA A 92 -1.64 -3.58 1.84
CA ALA A 92 -2.59 -2.86 2.68
C ALA A 92 -1.85 -1.82 3.52
N ILE A 93 -2.45 -0.65 3.68
CA ILE A 93 -1.92 0.43 4.50
C ILE A 93 -2.53 0.31 5.89
N THR A 94 -1.67 -0.02 6.86
CA THR A 94 -1.99 -0.12 8.28
C THR A 94 -1.03 0.77 9.07
N ARG A 95 -1.35 1.03 10.35
CA ARG A 95 -0.39 1.61 11.28
C ARG A 95 0.85 0.70 11.36
N GLY A 96 1.99 1.18 10.86
CA GLY A 96 3.26 0.43 10.87
C GLY A 96 3.62 -0.35 9.59
N GLY A 97 2.84 -0.24 8.51
CA GLY A 97 3.27 -0.66 7.17
C GLY A 97 3.50 -2.18 6.99
N ARG A 98 2.76 -3.01 7.73
CA ARG A 98 2.87 -4.48 7.66
C ARG A 98 1.96 -5.04 6.57
N HIS A 99 2.44 -6.07 5.87
CA HIS A 99 1.59 -6.82 4.93
C HIS A 99 0.75 -7.85 5.69
N ILE A 100 -0.54 -7.57 5.81
CA ILE A 100 -1.50 -8.39 6.56
C ILE A 100 -2.36 -9.16 5.57
N ILE A 101 -2.25 -10.49 5.59
CA ILE A 101 -2.99 -11.38 4.67
C ILE A 101 -4.36 -11.75 5.25
N ASP A 102 -4.47 -11.85 6.58
CA ASP A 102 -5.74 -12.06 7.29
C ASP A 102 -5.83 -11.06 8.46
N SER A 103 -6.75 -10.11 8.35
CA SER A 103 -6.96 -9.05 9.34
C SER A 103 -8.09 -9.35 10.33
N ARG A 104 -8.80 -10.48 10.18
CA ARG A 104 -9.89 -10.87 11.09
C ARG A 104 -9.48 -10.97 12.56
N PRO A 105 -8.28 -11.48 12.91
CA PRO A 105 -7.90 -11.61 14.31
C PRO A 105 -7.29 -10.34 14.90
N LEU A 106 -7.16 -9.25 14.13
CA LEU A 106 -6.49 -8.03 14.58
C LEU A 106 -7.41 -7.08 15.34
N ASP A 107 -6.82 -6.33 16.26
CA ASP A 107 -7.48 -5.20 16.92
C ASP A 107 -7.80 -4.09 15.91
N GLU A 108 -8.80 -3.26 16.22
CA GLU A 108 -9.34 -2.28 15.26
C GLU A 108 -8.29 -1.27 14.78
N ASP A 109 -7.33 -0.89 15.62
CA ASP A 109 -6.27 0.07 15.29
C ASP A 109 -5.12 -0.55 14.46
N GLU A 110 -5.08 -1.88 14.38
CA GLU A 110 -4.14 -2.64 13.55
C GLU A 110 -4.73 -3.03 12.19
N LYS A 111 -6.05 -2.89 12.02
CA LYS A 111 -6.72 -3.25 10.76
C LYS A 111 -6.28 -2.35 9.61
N PRO A 112 -6.15 -2.90 8.40
CA PRO A 112 -5.86 -2.10 7.22
C PRO A 112 -6.99 -1.12 6.93
N SER A 113 -6.63 0.12 6.62
CA SER A 113 -7.57 1.18 6.24
C SER A 113 -7.73 1.31 4.72
N ILE A 114 -6.71 0.90 3.96
CA ILE A 114 -6.68 1.00 2.49
C ILE A 114 -6.02 -0.26 1.93
N VAL A 115 -6.56 -0.81 0.84
CA VAL A 115 -5.92 -1.85 0.04
C VAL A 115 -5.57 -1.26 -1.32
N VAL A 116 -4.30 -1.38 -1.70
CA VAL A 116 -3.81 -0.96 -3.01
C VAL A 116 -3.53 -2.21 -3.85
N VAL A 117 -4.16 -2.28 -5.02
CA VAL A 117 -3.96 -3.34 -6.01
C VAL A 117 -3.15 -2.78 -7.16
N LEU A 118 -1.98 -3.36 -7.41
CA LEU A 118 -1.10 -2.92 -8.49
C LEU A 118 -1.49 -3.60 -9.81
N MET A 119 -1.65 -2.78 -10.86
CA MET A 119 -2.11 -3.21 -12.20
C MET A 119 -0.97 -3.37 -13.22
N ASP A 120 0.26 -3.63 -12.75
CA ASP A 120 1.44 -3.72 -13.60
C ASP A 120 1.36 -4.92 -14.57
N LYS A 121 1.90 -4.76 -15.79
CA LYS A 121 2.04 -5.89 -16.72
C LYS A 121 3.23 -6.76 -16.31
N ALA A 122 3.19 -8.03 -16.70
CA ALA A 122 4.34 -8.92 -16.54
C ALA A 122 5.56 -8.31 -17.26
N GLY A 123 6.63 -8.02 -16.51
CA GLY A 123 7.86 -7.39 -17.03
C GLY A 123 8.00 -5.89 -16.77
N ASP A 124 6.95 -5.21 -16.31
CA ASP A 124 7.02 -3.77 -15.96
C ASP A 124 7.69 -3.52 -14.60
N GLU A 125 7.73 -4.52 -13.71
CA GLU A 125 8.37 -4.40 -12.40
C GLU A 125 9.90 -4.49 -12.59
N PRO A 126 10.68 -3.40 -12.35
CA PRO A 126 12.13 -3.49 -12.39
C PRO A 126 12.58 -4.59 -11.43
N SER A 127 13.58 -5.37 -11.83
CA SER A 127 14.11 -6.45 -11.00
C SER A 127 14.36 -5.94 -9.60
N ARG A 128 13.57 -6.44 -8.63
CA ARG A 128 13.78 -6.11 -7.22
C ARG A 128 15.24 -6.42 -6.92
N PRO A 129 16.02 -5.46 -6.40
CA PRO A 129 17.37 -5.76 -5.99
C PRO A 129 17.30 -6.94 -5.04
N ASN A 130 18.15 -7.95 -5.28
CA ASN A 130 18.24 -9.13 -4.46
C ASN A 130 18.33 -8.69 -2.99
N ARG A 131 17.31 -9.01 -2.18
CA ARG A 131 17.34 -8.77 -0.72
C ARG A 131 18.38 -9.66 0.00
N THR A 132 19.16 -10.43 -0.74
CA THR A 132 20.18 -11.37 -0.25
C THR A 132 21.46 -10.70 0.25
N SER A 133 21.54 -9.38 0.26
CA SER A 133 22.44 -8.68 1.18
C SER A 133 21.72 -7.45 1.73
N ALA A 134 20.84 -7.66 2.71
CA ALA A 134 20.60 -6.58 3.66
C ALA A 134 21.99 -6.14 4.15
N PRO A 135 22.44 -4.89 3.90
CA PRO A 135 23.71 -4.44 4.41
C PRO A 135 23.70 -4.66 5.91
N ASN A 136 24.76 -5.26 6.46
CA ASN A 136 24.85 -5.62 7.87
C ASN A 136 24.31 -4.45 8.70
N LYS A 137 23.21 -4.68 9.45
CA LYS A 137 22.47 -3.62 10.15
C LYS A 137 23.41 -2.82 11.05
N ASP A 138 24.42 -3.49 11.60
CA ASP A 138 25.42 -2.88 12.47
C ASP A 138 26.34 -1.91 11.70
N ARG A 139 26.66 -2.22 10.44
CA ARG A 139 27.46 -1.33 9.59
C ARG A 139 26.67 -0.09 9.15
N VAL A 140 25.41 -0.27 8.76
CA VAL A 140 24.52 0.86 8.41
C VAL A 140 24.35 1.79 9.61
N LEU A 141 24.21 1.22 10.79
CA LEU A 141 24.03 1.96 12.02
C LEU A 141 25.31 2.66 12.47
N ALA A 142 26.48 2.05 12.27
CA ALA A 142 27.76 2.71 12.47
C ALA A 142 27.94 3.93 11.55
N ASP A 143 27.56 3.81 10.27
CA ASP A 143 27.67 4.91 9.31
C ASP A 143 26.71 6.08 9.63
N LEU A 144 25.55 5.79 10.22
CA LEU A 144 24.63 6.82 10.71
C LEU A 144 25.18 7.55 11.95
N LEU A 145 25.82 6.83 12.86
CA LEU A 145 26.43 7.40 14.06
C LEU A 145 27.60 8.33 13.70
N ASP A 146 28.44 7.95 12.74
CA ASP A 146 29.51 8.82 12.23
C ASP A 146 28.97 10.08 11.55
N ARG A 147 27.90 9.95 10.75
CA ARG A 147 27.26 11.12 10.12
C ARG A 147 26.68 12.07 11.16
N ALA A 148 26.08 11.55 12.23
CA ALA A 148 25.60 12.37 13.33
C ALA A 148 26.75 13.11 14.03
N ALA A 149 27.85 12.43 14.30
CA ALA A 149 29.06 13.02 14.89
C ALA A 149 29.63 14.17 14.03
N THR A 150 29.69 13.99 12.71
CA THR A 150 30.14 15.03 11.75
C THR A 150 29.23 16.25 11.71
N VAL A 151 27.91 16.06 11.79
CA VAL A 151 26.96 17.18 11.81
C VAL A 151 27.06 17.95 13.12
N ILE A 152 27.33 17.26 14.23
CA ILE A 152 27.50 17.88 15.56
C ILE A 152 28.82 18.65 15.66
N SER A 153 29.87 18.21 14.97
CA SER A 153 31.18 18.88 14.97
C SER A 153 31.30 20.02 13.95
N ASP A 154 30.30 20.20 13.08
CA ASP A 154 30.24 21.31 12.13
C ASP A 154 29.90 22.63 12.86
N PRO A 155 30.79 23.65 12.85
CA PRO A 155 30.57 24.89 13.58
C PRO A 155 29.47 25.71 12.91
N HIS A 156 28.22 25.54 13.35
CA HIS A 156 27.15 26.50 13.11
C HIS A 156 27.10 27.53 14.25
N ASP A 157 26.93 28.80 13.87
CA ASP A 157 27.20 30.03 14.64
C ASP A 157 26.50 30.23 16.01
N ASN A 158 25.74 29.27 16.58
CA ASN A 158 24.90 29.59 17.74
C ASN A 158 24.79 28.58 18.90
N ILE A 159 25.64 27.56 19.01
CA ILE A 159 25.61 26.69 20.21
C ILE A 159 27.04 26.34 20.67
N LEU A 160 27.64 27.21 21.49
CA LEU A 160 28.83 26.89 22.29
C LEU A 160 28.40 26.11 23.54
N ALA A 161 27.98 24.87 23.36
CA ALA A 161 27.85 23.90 24.44
C ALA A 161 28.72 22.68 24.14
N ASP A 162 29.21 22.05 25.20
CA ASP A 162 30.26 21.02 25.24
C ASP A 162 29.84 19.71 24.53
N HIS A 163 29.85 19.71 23.20
CA HIS A 163 29.42 18.58 22.36
C HIS A 163 30.54 17.55 22.09
N SER A 164 31.77 17.77 22.57
CA SER A 164 32.90 16.86 22.35
C SER A 164 32.63 15.47 22.93
N ASP A 165 32.09 15.40 24.15
CA ASP A 165 31.76 14.13 24.82
C ASP A 165 30.72 13.31 24.03
N LEU A 166 29.78 14.00 23.39
CA LEU A 166 28.75 13.36 22.56
C LEU A 166 29.32 12.84 21.23
N VAL A 167 30.20 13.61 20.59
CA VAL A 167 30.91 13.19 19.37
C VAL A 167 31.77 11.96 19.65
N ASP A 168 32.50 11.94 20.77
CA ASP A 168 33.33 10.82 21.18
C ASP A 168 32.49 9.57 21.47
N THR A 169 31.35 9.74 22.13
CA THR A 169 30.41 8.65 22.42
C THR A 169 29.84 8.03 21.14
N LEU A 170 29.40 8.86 20.19
CA LEU A 170 28.85 8.40 18.91
C LEU A 170 29.91 7.65 18.08
N THR A 171 31.13 8.18 18.03
CA THR A 171 32.26 7.59 17.31
C THR A 171 32.68 6.25 17.92
N ALA A 172 32.72 6.16 19.25
CA ALA A 172 33.07 4.91 19.95
C ALA A 172 32.02 3.80 19.73
N GLU A 173 30.74 4.16 19.69
CA GLU A 173 29.66 3.19 19.43
C GLU A 173 29.65 2.74 17.96
N ALA A 174 29.96 3.63 17.01
CA ALA A 174 30.18 3.26 15.61
C ALA A 174 31.32 2.24 15.46
N ALA A 175 32.44 2.43 16.17
CA ALA A 175 33.58 1.52 16.15
C ALA A 175 33.25 0.12 16.72
N ARG A 176 32.38 0.04 17.74
CA ARG A 176 31.93 -1.25 18.30
C ARG A 176 31.08 -2.04 17.33
N ARG A 177 30.21 -1.37 16.57
CA ARG A 177 29.27 -1.98 15.61
C ARG A 177 29.91 -2.37 14.28
N ARG A 178 31.19 -2.05 14.08
CA ARG A 178 32.00 -2.46 12.91
C ARG A 178 32.79 -3.75 13.13
N ARG A 179 32.84 -4.27 14.37
CA ARG A 179 33.49 -5.54 14.72
C ARG A 179 32.55 -6.71 14.47
#